data_AF-A0A074Z0B0-F1
#
_entry.id   AF-A0A074Z0B0-F1
#
_cell.length_a   1.000
_cell.length_b   1.000
_cell.length_c   1.000
_cell.angle_alpha   90.00
_cell.angle_beta   90.00
_cell.angle_gamma   90.00
#
_symmetry.space_group_name_H-M   'P 1'
#
loop_
_entity.id
_entity.type
_entity.pdbx_description
1 polymer ?
#
loop_
_entity_poly.entity_id
_entity_poly.type
_entity_poly.pdbx_seq_one_letter_code
_entity_poly.pdbx_strand_id
1 'polypeptide(L)'
;MLRVAGSNIVDADNEPIILKGSALGGQLNMENFITGYSGCEHEHRTAMAEVLGKEKAQYFFDRFIYHFFTDADAAYFASLGLNCIRVPFNYRHFIDDDNPSVIKQSGFDLLDNIVDICQRHNLYVILDLHTAPGGQNQDWHSDSGLSKALFWDFRVFQDQMIDLWTAIAKHYKGNRVIAGYNPLNEPADPEHVRLIAWYERVEKAIRAVDPDHILFIDGNTYAMDFSHFDSVLPNSVYACHDYAMLGFPIPGQAPYTGTHDQNNRLLRQFERKAEFTKKHNVPLWNGEFGPVYADPIADKDAQTINKARFGVLKEQLSIYANTNTSWSIWLYKDVGYQGMVHLSRDSPYMRLVAPFIAKKQRLGLDFWGVVDKSGVADTYEPFIDDLREMVPAHIRDAKYPNVWSFDRQFERVIRECLLSEYLGKEFAELFTGKTFEELDELAASFRFENCVPREELNEILRADAVGKGGSAQA
;
A
#
# COMPACT_ATOMS: atom_id res chain seq x y z
N MET A 1 17.27 -6.79 -19.37
CA MET A 1 16.37 -6.61 -18.20
C MET A 1 16.83 -5.39 -17.45
N LEU A 2 15.99 -4.81 -16.61
CA LEU A 2 16.42 -3.73 -15.74
C LEU A 2 17.49 -4.24 -14.77
N ARG A 3 18.44 -3.38 -14.42
CA ARG A 3 19.47 -3.68 -13.42
C ARG A 3 19.93 -2.42 -12.70
N VAL A 4 20.58 -2.60 -11.57
CA VAL A 4 21.18 -1.51 -10.81
C VAL A 4 22.58 -1.17 -11.35
N ALA A 5 22.85 0.12 -11.54
CA ALA A 5 24.17 0.64 -11.92
C ALA A 5 24.47 1.93 -11.12
N GLY A 6 25.29 1.81 -10.08
CA GLY A 6 25.51 2.89 -9.11
C GLY A 6 24.18 3.29 -8.46
N SER A 7 23.90 4.59 -8.41
CA SER A 7 22.65 5.14 -7.86
C SER A 7 21.45 5.10 -8.80
N ASN A 8 21.53 4.41 -9.95
CA ASN A 8 20.48 4.39 -10.97
C ASN A 8 19.95 2.98 -11.22
N ILE A 9 18.70 2.90 -11.67
CA ILE A 9 18.19 1.76 -12.42
C ILE A 9 18.46 2.04 -13.90
N VAL A 10 18.98 1.06 -14.62
CA VAL A 10 19.24 1.15 -16.06
C VAL A 10 18.56 0.02 -16.81
N ASP A 11 18.23 0.26 -18.07
CA ASP A 11 17.67 -0.74 -18.96
C ASP A 11 18.74 -1.69 -19.55
N ALA A 12 18.38 -2.44 -20.59
CA ALA A 12 19.27 -3.39 -21.24
C ALA A 12 20.40 -2.71 -22.04
N ASP A 13 20.22 -1.45 -22.42
CA ASP A 13 21.19 -0.65 -23.19
C ASP A 13 22.05 0.24 -22.27
N ASN A 14 21.81 0.19 -20.96
CA ASN A 14 22.42 0.98 -19.89
C ASN A 14 21.92 2.42 -19.79
N GLU A 15 20.77 2.71 -20.38
CA GLU A 15 20.16 4.01 -20.25
C GLU A 15 19.41 4.12 -18.90
N PRO A 16 19.60 5.21 -18.14
CA PRO A 16 18.89 5.42 -16.89
C PRO A 16 17.37 5.47 -17.08
N ILE A 17 16.65 4.76 -16.22
CA ILE A 17 15.19 4.77 -16.19
C ILE A 17 14.69 5.15 -14.79
N ILE A 18 13.69 6.03 -14.75
CA ILE A 18 12.92 6.32 -13.54
C ILE A 18 11.60 5.58 -13.64
N LEU A 19 11.35 4.69 -12.69
CA LEU A 19 10.06 4.01 -12.57
C LEU A 19 9.09 4.98 -11.90
N LYS A 20 8.03 5.35 -12.61
CA LYS A 20 6.98 6.27 -12.17
C LYS A 20 5.65 5.56 -12.27
N GLY A 21 5.01 5.34 -11.12
CA GLY A 21 3.97 4.35 -11.04
C GLY A 21 2.91 4.57 -9.99
N SER A 22 2.03 3.58 -9.87
CA SER A 22 1.08 3.48 -8.76
C SER A 22 0.92 2.01 -8.35
N ALA A 23 0.42 1.81 -7.13
CA ALA A 23 0.12 0.50 -6.62
C ALA A 23 -1.34 0.08 -6.92
N LEU A 24 -1.53 -1.19 -7.26
CA LEU A 24 -2.84 -1.85 -7.27
C LEU A 24 -3.27 -2.29 -5.87
N GLY A 25 -3.08 -1.40 -4.88
CA GLY A 25 -3.61 -1.59 -3.53
C GLY A 25 -5.12 -1.78 -3.60
N GLY A 26 -5.67 -2.72 -2.83
CA GLY A 26 -7.08 -3.07 -2.88
C GLY A 26 -7.44 -4.23 -3.80
N GLN A 27 -6.54 -4.71 -4.67
CA GLN A 27 -6.83 -5.84 -5.57
C GLN A 27 -6.47 -7.20 -4.96
N LEU A 28 -5.17 -7.55 -4.98
CA LEU A 28 -4.65 -8.83 -4.45
C LEU A 28 -4.18 -8.73 -3.00
N ASN A 29 -4.23 -7.52 -2.44
CA ASN A 29 -4.21 -7.26 -1.02
C ASN A 29 -5.24 -6.16 -0.75
N MET A 30 -6.35 -6.53 -0.11
CA MET A 30 -7.42 -5.57 0.19
C MET A 30 -7.06 -4.78 1.45
N GLU A 31 -7.40 -3.49 1.44
CA GLU A 31 -7.33 -2.67 2.64
C GLU A 31 -8.64 -1.95 2.92
N ASN A 32 -8.88 -1.72 4.21
CA ASN A 32 -10.16 -1.31 4.74
C ASN A 32 -10.63 0.04 4.16
N PHE A 33 -9.74 1.03 3.99
CA PHE A 33 -10.10 2.33 3.46
C PHE A 33 -10.24 2.32 1.94
N ILE A 34 -9.61 1.36 1.26
CA ILE A 34 -9.63 1.27 -0.21
C ILE A 34 -10.99 0.79 -0.71
N THR A 35 -11.57 -0.20 -0.03
CA THR A 35 -12.83 -0.86 -0.43
C THR A 35 -14.00 -0.63 0.54
N GLY A 36 -13.75 0.00 1.69
CA GLY A 36 -14.79 0.52 2.59
C GLY A 36 -15.16 -0.38 3.78
N TYR A 37 -14.68 -1.63 3.85
CA TYR A 37 -14.86 -2.49 5.02
C TYR A 37 -14.04 -1.98 6.23
N SER A 38 -14.17 -2.60 7.40
CA SER A 38 -13.34 -2.33 8.59
C SER A 38 -12.54 -3.56 9.00
N GLY A 39 -11.36 -3.36 9.60
CA GLY A 39 -10.51 -4.44 10.09
C GLY A 39 -9.54 -4.96 9.02
N CYS A 40 -9.24 -6.26 9.05
CA CYS A 40 -8.31 -6.93 8.16
C CYS A 40 -9.01 -7.65 6.99
N GLU A 41 -8.28 -7.95 5.92
CA GLU A 41 -8.83 -8.63 4.74
C GLU A 41 -9.35 -10.03 5.08
N HIS A 42 -8.62 -10.83 5.86
CA HIS A 42 -9.03 -12.19 6.23
C HIS A 42 -10.32 -12.20 7.07
N GLU A 43 -10.49 -11.24 7.97
CA GLU A 43 -11.73 -11.02 8.74
C GLU A 43 -12.87 -10.66 7.80
N HIS A 44 -12.64 -9.73 6.86
CA HIS A 44 -13.62 -9.32 5.87
C HIS A 44 -14.08 -10.49 4.99
N ARG A 45 -13.14 -11.28 4.46
CA ARG A 45 -13.44 -12.48 3.65
C ARG A 45 -14.23 -13.51 4.46
N THR A 46 -13.88 -13.71 5.73
CA THR A 46 -14.59 -14.63 6.64
C THR A 46 -16.02 -14.15 6.88
N ALA A 47 -16.22 -12.90 7.27
CA ALA A 47 -17.55 -12.32 7.51
C ALA A 47 -18.43 -12.37 6.26
N MET A 48 -17.88 -12.08 5.08
CA MET A 48 -18.59 -12.21 3.80
C MET A 48 -19.01 -13.65 3.52
N ALA A 49 -18.14 -14.63 3.78
CA ALA A 49 -18.47 -16.04 3.62
C ALA A 49 -19.55 -16.54 4.61
N GLU A 50 -19.58 -16.00 5.84
CA GLU A 50 -20.64 -16.30 6.82
C GLU A 50 -22.00 -15.75 6.37
N VAL A 51 -22.04 -14.54 5.80
CA VAL A 51 -23.29 -13.89 5.38
C VAL A 51 -23.81 -14.43 4.05
N LEU A 52 -22.93 -14.59 3.06
CA LEU A 52 -23.31 -14.99 1.69
C LEU A 52 -23.30 -16.50 1.46
N GLY A 53 -22.58 -17.24 2.30
CA GLY A 53 -22.11 -18.58 1.98
C GLY A 53 -20.84 -18.56 1.12
N LYS A 54 -20.01 -19.61 1.26
CA LYS A 54 -18.67 -19.70 0.65
C LYS A 54 -18.67 -19.48 -0.88
N GLU A 55 -19.62 -20.08 -1.58
CA GLU A 55 -19.69 -20.01 -3.05
C GLU A 55 -19.91 -18.58 -3.57
N LYS A 56 -20.91 -17.88 -3.02
CA LYS A 56 -21.22 -16.50 -3.41
C LYS A 56 -20.14 -15.51 -2.98
N ALA A 57 -19.57 -15.70 -1.80
CA ALA A 57 -18.45 -14.87 -1.35
C ALA A 57 -17.23 -15.04 -2.27
N GLN A 58 -16.86 -16.28 -2.62
CA GLN A 58 -15.78 -16.53 -3.57
C GLN A 58 -16.07 -15.89 -4.94
N TYR A 59 -17.29 -16.09 -5.47
CA TYR A 59 -17.70 -15.47 -6.72
C TYR A 59 -17.57 -13.95 -6.68
N PHE A 60 -18.07 -13.29 -5.64
CA PHE A 60 -17.96 -11.84 -5.50
C PHE A 60 -16.49 -11.38 -5.54
N PHE A 61 -15.60 -12.02 -4.77
CA PHE A 61 -14.20 -11.63 -4.74
C PHE A 61 -13.47 -11.91 -6.06
N ASP A 62 -13.76 -13.02 -6.75
CA ASP A 62 -13.18 -13.31 -8.06
C ASP A 62 -13.59 -12.25 -9.10
N ARG A 63 -14.86 -11.86 -9.10
CA ARG A 63 -15.38 -10.80 -9.98
C ARG A 63 -14.84 -9.44 -9.62
N PHE A 64 -14.71 -9.14 -8.33
CA PHE A 64 -14.09 -7.91 -7.84
C PHE A 64 -12.64 -7.79 -8.31
N ILE A 65 -11.82 -8.81 -8.07
CA ILE A 65 -10.40 -8.84 -8.49
C ILE A 65 -10.28 -8.68 -10.01
N TYR A 66 -11.14 -9.38 -10.78
CA TYR A 66 -11.16 -9.29 -12.24
C TYR A 66 -11.53 -7.89 -12.74
N HIS A 67 -12.51 -7.22 -12.12
CA HIS A 67 -12.95 -5.89 -12.53
C HIS A 67 -12.03 -4.75 -12.06
N PHE A 68 -11.21 -5.00 -11.05
CA PHE A 68 -10.37 -3.97 -10.44
C PHE A 68 -9.29 -3.43 -11.39
N PHE A 69 -8.71 -4.28 -12.25
CA PHE A 69 -7.67 -3.87 -13.18
C PHE A 69 -7.75 -4.66 -14.49
N THR A 70 -8.01 -3.95 -15.59
CA THR A 70 -8.21 -4.50 -16.94
C THR A 70 -7.37 -3.76 -17.97
N ASP A 71 -7.45 -4.14 -19.26
CA ASP A 71 -6.79 -3.40 -20.34
C ASP A 71 -7.19 -1.91 -20.41
N ALA A 72 -8.42 -1.56 -20.05
CA ALA A 72 -8.86 -0.16 -20.03
C ALA A 72 -8.11 0.66 -18.96
N ASP A 73 -7.90 0.06 -17.79
CA ASP A 73 -7.12 0.66 -16.71
C ASP A 73 -5.66 0.86 -17.11
N ALA A 74 -5.04 -0.18 -17.68
CA ALA A 74 -3.65 -0.11 -18.12
C ALA A 74 -3.45 0.89 -19.27
N ALA A 75 -4.39 0.96 -20.22
CA ALA A 75 -4.36 1.95 -21.29
C ALA A 75 -4.47 3.39 -20.76
N TYR A 76 -5.38 3.63 -19.81
CA TYR A 76 -5.52 4.93 -19.16
C TYR A 76 -4.24 5.30 -18.42
N PHE A 77 -3.69 4.37 -17.63
CA PHE A 77 -2.46 4.54 -16.87
C PHE A 77 -1.27 4.89 -17.77
N ALA A 78 -1.07 4.13 -18.85
CA ALA A 78 -0.03 4.40 -19.85
C ALA A 78 -0.24 5.77 -20.54
N SER A 79 -1.49 6.19 -20.77
CA SER A 79 -1.78 7.51 -21.36
C SER A 79 -1.35 8.70 -20.49
N LEU A 80 -1.10 8.48 -19.19
CA LEU A 80 -0.53 9.48 -18.28
C LEU A 80 1.00 9.58 -18.39
N GLY A 81 1.66 8.70 -19.16
CA GLY A 81 3.12 8.61 -19.25
C GLY A 81 3.77 7.83 -18.10
N LEU A 82 2.96 7.18 -17.26
CA LEU A 82 3.44 6.29 -16.20
C LEU A 82 3.89 4.96 -16.79
N ASN A 83 4.89 4.32 -16.18
CA ASN A 83 5.59 3.19 -16.78
C ASN A 83 5.75 1.97 -15.85
N CYS A 84 5.26 2.03 -14.62
CA CYS A 84 5.43 0.95 -13.64
C CYS A 84 4.17 0.75 -12.79
N ILE A 85 3.77 -0.49 -12.62
CA ILE A 85 2.70 -0.92 -11.71
C ILE A 85 3.32 -1.70 -10.55
N ARG A 86 3.08 -1.26 -9.31
CA ARG A 86 3.38 -2.06 -8.12
C ARG A 86 2.17 -2.94 -7.83
N VAL A 87 2.39 -4.24 -7.61
CA VAL A 87 1.32 -5.22 -7.35
C VAL A 87 1.50 -5.79 -5.94
N PRO A 88 0.89 -5.14 -4.93
CA PRO A 88 0.73 -5.73 -3.60
C PRO A 88 -0.09 -7.02 -3.70
N PHE A 89 0.42 -8.11 -3.14
CA PHE A 89 -0.32 -9.37 -3.05
C PHE A 89 -0.24 -10.00 -1.66
N ASN A 90 -1.34 -10.62 -1.26
CA ASN A 90 -1.48 -11.35 -0.02
C ASN A 90 -0.99 -12.80 -0.17
N TYR A 91 -0.16 -13.31 0.74
CA TYR A 91 0.38 -14.67 0.64
C TYR A 91 -0.70 -15.76 0.61
N ARG A 92 -1.90 -15.46 1.14
CA ARG A 92 -3.05 -16.39 1.17
C ARG A 92 -3.62 -16.72 -0.20
N HIS A 93 -3.28 -15.96 -1.25
CA HIS A 93 -3.57 -16.36 -2.63
C HIS A 93 -2.77 -17.59 -3.06
N PHE A 94 -1.60 -17.80 -2.45
CA PHE A 94 -0.67 -18.88 -2.78
C PHE A 94 -0.70 -20.01 -1.77
N ILE A 95 -0.88 -19.71 -0.48
CA ILE A 95 -0.76 -20.70 0.58
C ILE A 95 -2.05 -20.77 1.37
N ASP A 96 -2.43 -22.00 1.75
CA ASP A 96 -3.46 -22.28 2.74
C ASP A 96 -2.76 -22.61 4.07
N ASP A 97 -3.16 -21.97 5.16
CA ASP A 97 -2.55 -22.17 6.48
C ASP A 97 -2.80 -23.60 7.02
N ASP A 98 -3.85 -24.29 6.55
CA ASP A 98 -4.09 -25.70 6.86
C ASP A 98 -3.16 -26.65 6.08
N ASN A 99 -2.54 -26.18 4.99
CA ASN A 99 -1.58 -26.96 4.21
C ASN A 99 -0.41 -26.09 3.70
N PRO A 100 0.44 -25.57 4.61
CA PRO A 100 1.39 -24.51 4.31
C PRO A 100 2.54 -24.93 3.37
N SER A 101 2.66 -26.23 3.11
CA SER A 101 3.65 -26.79 2.17
C SER A 101 3.22 -26.75 0.71
N VAL A 102 1.94 -26.49 0.43
CA VAL A 102 1.39 -26.47 -0.92
C VAL A 102 1.27 -25.04 -1.42
N ILE A 103 1.98 -24.74 -2.51
CA ILE A 103 1.86 -23.47 -3.23
C ILE A 103 0.83 -23.65 -4.34
N LYS A 104 -0.27 -22.89 -4.28
CA LYS A 104 -1.41 -22.96 -5.19
C LYS A 104 -1.10 -22.27 -6.51
N GLN A 105 -1.45 -22.94 -7.62
CA GLN A 105 -1.39 -22.36 -8.97
C GLN A 105 -2.27 -21.11 -9.11
N SER A 106 -3.41 -21.06 -8.41
CA SER A 106 -4.36 -19.94 -8.47
C SER A 106 -3.74 -18.59 -8.12
N GLY A 107 -2.73 -18.55 -7.24
CA GLY A 107 -2.03 -17.30 -6.92
C GLY A 107 -1.19 -16.79 -8.09
N PHE A 108 -0.56 -17.70 -8.84
CA PHE A 108 0.19 -17.36 -10.05
C PHE A 108 -0.74 -16.88 -11.15
N ASP A 109 -1.88 -17.54 -11.37
CA ASP A 109 -2.84 -17.17 -12.40
C ASP A 109 -3.35 -15.72 -12.23
N LEU A 110 -3.51 -15.27 -10.98
CA LEU A 110 -3.88 -13.89 -10.65
C LEU A 110 -2.79 -12.88 -11.01
N LEU A 111 -1.53 -13.18 -10.65
CA LEU A 111 -0.39 -12.33 -11.01
C LEU A 111 -0.12 -12.34 -12.52
N ASP A 112 -0.19 -13.50 -13.16
CA ASP A 112 0.02 -13.67 -14.61
C ASP A 112 -0.98 -12.83 -15.39
N ASN A 113 -2.24 -12.77 -14.98
CA ASN A 113 -3.24 -11.91 -15.62
C ASN A 113 -2.84 -10.42 -15.58
N ILE A 114 -2.33 -9.93 -14.44
CA ILE A 114 -1.87 -8.54 -14.30
C ILE A 114 -0.61 -8.31 -15.15
N VAL A 115 0.35 -9.24 -15.11
CA VAL A 115 1.59 -9.18 -15.90
C VAL A 115 1.29 -9.17 -17.39
N ASP A 116 0.36 -10.01 -17.86
CA ASP A 116 -0.06 -10.07 -19.25
C ASP A 116 -0.74 -8.77 -19.70
N ILE A 117 -1.60 -8.17 -18.85
CA ILE A 117 -2.16 -6.84 -19.11
C ILE A 117 -1.01 -5.83 -19.24
N CYS A 118 -0.11 -5.75 -18.25
CA CYS A 118 1.00 -4.80 -18.27
C CYS A 118 1.91 -4.97 -19.49
N GLN A 119 2.17 -6.20 -19.91
CA GLN A 119 2.94 -6.52 -21.11
C GLN A 119 2.33 -5.89 -22.37
N ARG A 120 1.01 -5.98 -22.54
CA ARG A 120 0.30 -5.42 -23.71
C ARG A 120 0.37 -3.89 -23.78
N HIS A 121 0.59 -3.24 -22.64
CA HIS A 121 0.62 -1.78 -22.51
C HIS A 121 2.01 -1.21 -22.24
N ASN A 122 3.07 -2.03 -22.36
CA ASN A 122 4.47 -1.65 -22.10
C ASN A 122 4.71 -1.09 -20.68
N LEU A 123 4.02 -1.67 -19.69
CA LEU A 123 4.19 -1.32 -18.28
C LEU A 123 5.08 -2.34 -17.59
N TYR A 124 6.02 -1.86 -16.78
CA TYR A 124 6.76 -2.71 -15.85
C TYR A 124 5.90 -3.12 -14.66
N VAL A 125 6.24 -4.25 -14.04
CA VAL A 125 5.59 -4.76 -12.82
C VAL A 125 6.61 -4.96 -11.71
N ILE A 126 6.32 -4.44 -10.51
CA ILE A 126 7.01 -4.80 -9.27
C ILE A 126 6.06 -5.70 -8.47
N LEU A 127 6.47 -6.95 -8.24
CA LEU A 127 5.70 -7.87 -7.41
C LEU A 127 6.04 -7.62 -5.94
N ASP A 128 5.04 -7.34 -5.12
CA ASP A 128 5.21 -6.94 -3.72
C ASP A 128 4.49 -7.89 -2.78
N LEU A 129 5.27 -8.64 -1.99
CA LEU A 129 4.71 -9.49 -0.93
C LEU A 129 4.26 -8.59 0.22
N HIS A 130 2.96 -8.33 0.24
CA HIS A 130 2.40 -7.30 1.11
C HIS A 130 2.02 -7.84 2.49
N THR A 131 1.82 -9.16 2.60
CA THR A 131 1.48 -9.84 3.85
C THR A 131 2.34 -11.08 4.06
N ALA A 132 2.57 -11.42 5.33
CA ALA A 132 3.28 -12.64 5.72
C ALA A 132 2.55 -13.34 6.88
N PRO A 133 2.71 -14.67 7.04
CA PRO A 133 2.17 -15.39 8.19
C PRO A 133 2.59 -14.74 9.52
N GLY A 134 1.61 -14.50 10.38
CA GLY A 134 1.83 -13.82 11.67
C GLY A 134 2.07 -12.30 11.60
N GLY A 135 2.07 -11.70 10.41
CA GLY A 135 2.28 -10.26 10.20
C GLY A 135 3.75 -9.83 10.37
N GLN A 136 4.29 -9.16 9.36
CA GLN A 136 5.63 -8.55 9.39
C GLN A 136 5.68 -7.20 10.12
N ASN A 137 4.51 -6.62 10.38
CA ASN A 137 4.32 -5.41 11.14
C ASN A 137 3.05 -5.53 12.02
N GLN A 138 2.62 -4.44 12.67
CA GLN A 138 1.55 -4.48 13.66
C GLN A 138 0.20 -3.98 13.11
N ASP A 139 0.09 -3.81 11.79
CA ASP A 139 -1.00 -3.10 11.15
C ASP A 139 -1.91 -4.00 10.30
N TRP A 140 -3.13 -3.51 10.04
CA TRP A 140 -4.18 -4.25 9.32
C TRP A 140 -3.73 -4.73 7.94
N HIS A 141 -2.87 -3.97 7.26
CA HIS A 141 -2.45 -4.26 5.89
C HIS A 141 -1.44 -5.41 5.82
N SER A 142 -0.87 -5.85 6.95
CA SER A 142 -0.17 -7.14 7.07
C SER A 142 -1.11 -8.35 7.19
N ASP A 143 -2.41 -8.08 7.33
CA ASP A 143 -3.51 -9.04 7.37
C ASP A 143 -3.36 -10.13 8.45
N SER A 144 -2.77 -9.77 9.59
CA SER A 144 -2.57 -10.70 10.72
C SER A 144 -3.71 -10.68 11.74
N GLY A 145 -4.49 -9.59 11.82
CA GLY A 145 -5.48 -9.36 12.89
C GLY A 145 -4.85 -9.05 14.25
N LEU A 146 -3.53 -8.92 14.32
CA LEU A 146 -2.78 -8.77 15.57
C LEU A 146 -2.00 -7.46 15.60
N SER A 147 -1.99 -6.82 16.76
CA SER A 147 -1.14 -5.64 17.02
C SER A 147 0.32 -6.01 17.34
N LYS A 148 0.82 -7.13 16.80
CA LYS A 148 2.16 -7.67 17.01
C LYS A 148 2.64 -8.38 15.75
N ALA A 149 3.90 -8.13 15.38
CA ALA A 149 4.55 -8.75 14.24
C ALA A 149 5.17 -10.11 14.60
N LEU A 150 4.39 -11.20 14.52
CA LEU A 150 4.86 -12.54 14.88
C LEU A 150 5.83 -13.14 13.86
N PHE A 151 5.87 -12.62 12.63
CA PHE A 151 6.82 -13.05 11.59
C PHE A 151 8.28 -13.10 12.08
N TRP A 152 8.67 -12.16 12.94
CA TRP A 152 10.03 -12.05 13.46
C TRP A 152 10.35 -13.06 14.58
N ASP A 153 9.33 -13.55 15.27
CA ASP A 153 9.48 -14.47 16.41
C ASP A 153 9.52 -15.94 15.94
N PHE A 154 8.88 -16.24 14.81
CA PHE A 154 8.72 -17.61 14.31
C PHE A 154 9.48 -17.84 13.01
N ARG A 155 10.56 -18.61 13.11
CA ARG A 155 11.38 -19.01 11.96
C ARG A 155 10.60 -19.72 10.85
N VAL A 156 9.56 -20.49 11.21
CA VAL A 156 8.71 -21.19 10.24
C VAL A 156 7.98 -20.22 9.30
N PHE A 157 7.53 -19.06 9.78
CA PHE A 157 6.88 -18.04 8.94
C PHE A 157 7.86 -17.42 7.95
N GLN A 158 9.10 -17.17 8.40
CA GLN A 158 10.18 -16.67 7.55
C GLN A 158 10.57 -17.67 6.45
N ASP A 159 10.67 -18.95 6.80
CA ASP A 159 11.04 -20.02 5.87
C ASP A 159 9.94 -20.21 4.82
N GLN A 160 8.67 -20.19 5.24
CA GLN A 160 7.52 -20.28 4.34
C GLN A 160 7.49 -19.16 3.29
N MET A 161 7.82 -17.92 3.67
CA MET A 161 7.90 -16.81 2.70
C MET A 161 9.12 -16.90 1.77
N ILE A 162 10.23 -17.49 2.23
CA ILE A 162 11.38 -17.79 1.36
C ILE A 162 11.03 -18.86 0.33
N ASP A 163 10.29 -19.90 0.74
CA ASP A 163 9.82 -20.96 -0.16
C ASP A 163 8.86 -20.39 -1.22
N LEU A 164 7.92 -19.52 -0.80
CA LEU A 164 7.02 -18.81 -1.71
C LEU A 164 7.80 -17.95 -2.71
N TRP A 165 8.75 -17.14 -2.24
CA TRP A 165 9.58 -16.30 -3.12
C TRP A 165 10.42 -17.10 -4.09
N THR A 166 10.94 -18.25 -3.66
CA THR A 166 11.69 -19.17 -4.54
C THR A 166 10.78 -19.69 -5.67
N ALA A 167 9.52 -20.01 -5.37
CA ALA A 167 8.55 -20.43 -6.38
C ALA A 167 8.16 -19.29 -7.33
N ILE A 168 7.90 -18.08 -6.82
CA ILE A 168 7.60 -16.88 -7.60
C ILE A 168 8.76 -16.53 -8.53
N ALA A 169 9.98 -16.44 -8.00
CA ALA A 169 11.17 -16.11 -8.79
C ALA A 169 11.43 -17.17 -9.88
N LYS A 170 11.23 -18.46 -9.58
CA LYS A 170 11.35 -19.52 -10.58
C LYS A 170 10.33 -19.39 -11.71
N HIS A 171 9.09 -18.99 -11.40
CA HIS A 171 8.02 -18.79 -12.39
C HIS A 171 8.30 -17.60 -13.31
N TYR A 172 8.74 -16.48 -12.74
CA TYR A 172 8.95 -15.23 -13.48
C TYR A 172 10.35 -15.05 -14.07
N LYS A 173 11.28 -15.98 -13.83
CA LYS A 173 12.66 -15.91 -14.31
C LYS A 173 12.74 -15.53 -15.80
N GLY A 174 13.45 -14.45 -16.09
CA GLY A 174 13.68 -13.95 -17.45
C GLY A 174 12.50 -13.17 -18.07
N ASN A 175 11.38 -13.01 -17.36
CA ASN A 175 10.26 -12.20 -17.82
C ASN A 175 10.58 -10.70 -17.69
N ARG A 176 10.85 -10.05 -18.83
CA ARG A 176 11.27 -8.63 -18.89
C ARG A 176 10.21 -7.62 -18.45
N VAL A 177 8.95 -8.03 -18.32
CA VAL A 177 7.86 -7.19 -17.78
C VAL A 177 8.06 -6.96 -16.29
N ILE A 178 8.63 -7.92 -15.59
CA ILE A 178 8.97 -7.78 -14.18
C ILE A 178 10.18 -6.84 -14.05
N ALA A 179 9.96 -5.68 -13.44
CA ALA A 179 11.06 -4.81 -13.03
C ALA A 179 11.83 -5.42 -11.86
N GLY A 180 11.13 -6.10 -10.95
CA GLY A 180 11.73 -6.84 -9.86
C GLY A 180 10.75 -7.28 -8.79
N TYR A 181 11.31 -7.74 -7.68
CA TYR A 181 10.60 -8.30 -6.54
C TYR A 181 10.81 -7.41 -5.32
N ASN A 182 9.74 -7.04 -4.63
CA ASN A 182 9.76 -6.38 -3.33
C ASN A 182 9.48 -7.45 -2.26
N PRO A 183 10.52 -8.02 -1.61
CA PRO A 183 10.35 -9.27 -0.87
C PRO A 183 9.44 -9.17 0.34
N LEU A 184 9.30 -7.98 0.93
CA LEU A 184 8.46 -7.78 2.10
C LEU A 184 8.13 -6.31 2.25
N ASN A 185 6.84 -5.98 2.21
CA ASN A 185 6.31 -4.64 2.45
C ASN A 185 6.42 -4.22 3.92
N GLU A 186 6.89 -3.01 4.18
CA GLU A 186 6.82 -2.32 5.47
C GLU A 186 7.15 -3.21 6.69
N PRO A 187 8.30 -3.90 6.71
CA PRO A 187 8.69 -4.66 7.89
C PRO A 187 8.84 -3.73 9.09
N ALA A 188 8.42 -4.19 10.26
CA ALA A 188 8.58 -3.48 11.52
C ALA A 188 9.08 -4.46 12.61
N ASP A 189 10.36 -4.80 12.50
CA ASP A 189 11.10 -5.62 13.46
C ASP A 189 11.55 -4.77 14.67
N PRO A 190 11.03 -5.01 15.88
CA PRO A 190 11.47 -4.31 17.09
C PRO A 190 12.97 -4.45 17.42
N GLU A 191 13.64 -5.50 16.93
CA GLU A 191 15.07 -5.72 17.13
C GLU A 191 15.94 -5.14 16.01
N HIS A 192 15.33 -4.66 14.92
CA HIS A 192 15.94 -4.13 13.70
C HIS A 192 16.85 -5.08 12.89
N VAL A 193 17.53 -6.03 13.55
CA VAL A 193 18.56 -6.89 12.94
C VAL A 193 18.00 -8.17 12.33
N ARG A 194 16.83 -8.64 12.76
CA ARG A 194 16.23 -9.89 12.24
C ARG A 194 15.76 -9.70 10.81
N LEU A 195 15.30 -8.50 10.47
CA LEU A 195 14.98 -8.08 9.11
C LEU A 195 16.17 -8.29 8.16
N ILE A 196 17.34 -7.77 8.52
CA ILE A 196 18.54 -7.84 7.69
C ILE A 196 18.97 -9.30 7.50
N ALA A 197 18.99 -10.07 8.58
CA ALA A 197 19.30 -11.50 8.53
C ALA A 197 18.31 -12.29 7.65
N TRP A 198 17.03 -11.90 7.63
CA TRP A 198 16.05 -12.50 6.73
C TRP A 198 16.28 -12.08 5.27
N TYR A 199 16.57 -10.81 5.01
CA TYR A 199 16.86 -10.32 3.66
C TYR A 199 18.07 -11.03 3.03
N GLU A 200 19.14 -11.27 3.78
CA GLU A 200 20.29 -12.06 3.29
C GLU A 200 19.92 -13.50 2.90
N ARG A 201 18.89 -14.07 3.53
CA ARG A 201 18.48 -15.45 3.28
C ARG A 201 17.54 -15.54 2.08
N VAL A 202 16.54 -14.64 2.01
CA VAL A 202 15.61 -14.59 0.87
C VAL A 202 16.33 -14.16 -0.41
N GLU A 203 17.30 -13.24 -0.32
CA GLU A 203 18.12 -12.85 -1.46
C GLU A 203 18.88 -14.04 -2.03
N LYS A 204 19.61 -14.80 -1.20
CA LYS A 204 20.34 -16.00 -1.65
C LYS A 204 19.41 -17.04 -2.29
N ALA A 205 18.23 -17.25 -1.72
CA ALA A 205 17.25 -18.20 -2.23
C ALA A 205 16.69 -17.78 -3.59
N ILE A 206 16.28 -16.51 -3.73
CA ILE A 206 15.82 -15.94 -4.99
C ILE A 206 16.93 -16.02 -6.04
N ARG A 207 18.15 -15.55 -5.73
CA ARG A 207 19.27 -15.53 -6.67
C ARG A 207 19.70 -16.92 -7.15
N ALA A 208 19.49 -17.96 -6.35
CA ALA A 208 19.78 -19.34 -6.75
C ALA A 208 18.90 -19.81 -7.92
N VAL A 209 17.69 -19.27 -8.06
CA VAL A 209 16.76 -19.61 -9.16
C VAL A 209 16.67 -18.51 -10.21
N ASP A 210 16.77 -17.25 -9.80
CA ASP A 210 16.67 -16.05 -10.62
C ASP A 210 17.72 -14.99 -10.23
N PRO A 211 18.88 -14.97 -10.91
CA PRO A 211 19.98 -14.09 -10.56
C PRO A 211 19.78 -12.64 -11.01
N ASP A 212 18.80 -12.34 -11.87
CA ASP A 212 18.86 -11.12 -12.69
C ASP A 212 17.81 -10.06 -12.33
N HIS A 213 16.63 -10.43 -11.83
CA HIS A 213 15.61 -9.43 -11.46
C HIS A 213 16.06 -8.56 -10.27
N ILE A 214 15.67 -7.28 -10.26
CA ILE A 214 16.01 -6.37 -9.16
C ILE A 214 15.28 -6.82 -7.88
N LEU A 215 15.93 -6.67 -6.73
CA LEU A 215 15.23 -6.73 -5.44
C LEU A 215 14.96 -5.32 -4.92
N PHE A 216 13.72 -5.01 -4.58
CA PHE A 216 13.29 -3.77 -3.93
C PHE A 216 13.21 -4.02 -2.41
N ILE A 217 14.17 -3.49 -1.65
CA ILE A 217 14.39 -3.81 -0.24
C ILE A 217 13.87 -2.69 0.65
N ASP A 218 12.75 -2.93 1.31
CA ASP A 218 12.16 -1.99 2.27
C ASP A 218 13.07 -1.76 3.48
N GLY A 219 13.07 -0.52 3.97
CA GLY A 219 13.61 -0.20 5.29
C GLY A 219 12.78 -0.81 6.42
N ASN A 220 13.35 -0.86 7.62
CA ASN A 220 12.59 -1.24 8.80
C ASN A 220 11.60 -0.13 9.22
N THR A 221 10.76 -0.42 10.21
CA THR A 221 9.80 0.53 10.80
C THR A 221 8.93 1.16 9.71
N TYR A 222 8.20 0.32 8.98
CA TYR A 222 7.31 0.74 7.89
C TYR A 222 8.07 1.45 6.76
N ALA A 223 9.19 0.87 6.32
CA ALA A 223 10.04 1.43 5.26
C ALA A 223 10.56 2.86 5.54
N MET A 224 10.69 3.26 6.82
CA MET A 224 11.16 4.59 7.20
C MET A 224 12.57 4.61 7.80
N ASP A 225 13.14 3.45 8.11
CA ASP A 225 14.38 3.34 8.88
C ASP A 225 15.41 2.38 8.27
N PHE A 226 16.53 2.94 7.82
CA PHE A 226 17.71 2.20 7.37
C PHE A 226 18.89 2.26 8.35
N SER A 227 18.70 2.78 9.57
CA SER A 227 19.80 3.08 10.50
C SER A 227 20.65 1.88 10.92
N HIS A 228 20.13 0.66 10.78
CA HIS A 228 20.81 -0.59 11.11
C HIS A 228 21.33 -1.34 9.87
N PHE A 229 21.09 -0.82 8.67
CA PHE A 229 21.60 -1.40 7.43
C PHE A 229 23.06 -0.94 7.23
N ASP A 230 23.99 -1.90 7.24
CA ASP A 230 25.42 -1.61 7.10
C ASP A 230 25.98 -1.95 5.70
N SER A 231 25.26 -2.77 4.94
CA SER A 231 25.73 -3.30 3.65
C SER A 231 24.63 -3.33 2.61
N VAL A 232 25.04 -3.42 1.35
CA VAL A 232 24.13 -3.49 0.21
C VAL A 232 24.02 -4.89 -0.36
N LEU A 233 22.81 -5.28 -0.74
CA LEU A 233 22.56 -6.51 -1.49
C LEU A 233 22.83 -6.30 -2.99
N PRO A 234 23.25 -7.35 -3.72
CA PRO A 234 23.56 -7.24 -5.14
C PRO A 234 22.29 -7.05 -5.99
N ASN A 235 22.39 -6.13 -6.96
CA ASN A 235 21.30 -5.79 -7.87
C ASN A 235 19.99 -5.44 -7.11
N SER A 236 20.12 -4.58 -6.11
CA SER A 236 19.02 -4.18 -5.23
C SER A 236 18.80 -2.67 -5.25
N VAL A 237 17.52 -2.30 -5.28
CA VAL A 237 17.02 -0.95 -5.04
C VAL A 237 16.50 -0.91 -3.61
N TYR A 238 16.78 0.15 -2.87
CA TYR A 238 16.26 0.28 -1.50
C TYR A 238 14.96 1.09 -1.54
N ALA A 239 13.99 0.68 -0.73
CA ALA A 239 12.63 1.16 -0.79
C ALA A 239 12.26 1.90 0.50
N CYS A 240 11.82 3.14 0.38
CA CYS A 240 11.25 3.89 1.50
C CYS A 240 9.78 4.19 1.25
N HIS A 241 9.00 4.41 2.31
CA HIS A 241 7.67 4.98 2.21
C HIS A 241 7.67 6.41 2.77
N ASP A 242 7.22 7.35 1.94
CA ASP A 242 7.33 8.79 2.19
C ASP A 242 5.99 9.50 2.33
N TYR A 243 5.15 9.02 3.24
CA TYR A 243 3.96 9.74 3.66
C TYR A 243 4.30 11.02 4.44
N ALA A 244 3.71 12.14 4.04
CA ALA A 244 3.82 13.41 4.73
C ALA A 244 2.54 13.69 5.55
N MET A 245 2.68 14.02 6.84
CA MET A 245 1.52 14.33 7.70
C MET A 245 0.67 15.51 7.18
N LEU A 246 1.32 16.47 6.50
CA LEU A 246 0.67 17.55 5.75
C LEU A 246 -0.18 17.06 4.56
N GLY A 247 -0.21 15.76 4.28
CA GLY A 247 -1.07 15.05 3.34
C GLY A 247 -2.30 14.38 3.96
N PHE A 248 -2.39 14.26 5.29
CA PHE A 248 -3.46 13.51 6.00
C PHE A 248 -4.49 14.40 6.73
N PRO A 249 -5.75 13.92 6.91
CA PRO A 249 -6.85 14.64 7.55
C PRO A 249 -6.70 14.70 9.07
N ILE A 250 -5.66 15.37 9.56
CA ILE A 250 -5.35 15.46 10.98
C ILE A 250 -6.05 16.69 11.58
N PRO A 251 -6.96 16.51 12.57
CA PRO A 251 -7.65 17.63 13.21
C PRO A 251 -6.69 18.67 13.79
N GLY A 252 -6.98 19.96 13.55
CA GLY A 252 -6.17 21.08 14.05
C GLY A 252 -4.85 21.33 13.30
N GLN A 253 -4.49 20.50 12.31
CA GLN A 253 -3.30 20.71 11.51
C GLN A 253 -3.48 21.87 10.52
N ALA A 254 -2.52 22.80 10.50
CA ALA A 254 -2.52 23.89 9.51
C ALA A 254 -2.35 23.36 8.08
N PRO A 255 -3.07 23.92 7.08
CA PRO A 255 -2.94 23.49 5.70
C PRO A 255 -1.54 23.82 5.14
N TYR A 256 -1.12 23.03 4.16
CA TYR A 256 0.08 23.32 3.39
C TYR A 256 -0.13 24.57 2.52
N THR A 257 0.79 25.52 2.63
CA THR A 257 0.80 26.78 1.89
C THR A 257 2.13 27.02 1.16
N GLY A 258 3.06 26.06 1.22
CA GLY A 258 4.36 26.14 0.55
C GLY A 258 5.36 27.08 1.22
N THR A 259 5.25 27.27 2.55
CA THR A 259 6.24 28.07 3.27
C THR A 259 7.60 27.37 3.26
N HIS A 260 8.68 28.16 3.36
CA HIS A 260 10.04 27.63 3.45
C HIS A 260 10.18 26.57 4.56
N ASP A 261 9.54 26.77 5.71
CA ASP A 261 9.55 25.82 6.81
C ASP A 261 8.80 24.52 6.51
N GLN A 262 7.69 24.58 5.78
CA GLN A 262 6.96 23.38 5.36
C GLN A 262 7.78 22.58 4.34
N ASN A 263 8.29 23.24 3.30
CA ASN A 263 9.10 22.60 2.25
C ASN A 263 10.38 22.00 2.84
N ASN A 264 11.08 22.72 3.72
CA ASN A 264 12.26 22.19 4.39
C ASN A 264 11.96 20.99 5.29
N ARG A 265 10.77 20.90 5.90
CA ARG A 265 10.37 19.72 6.68
C ARG A 265 10.19 18.51 5.76
N LEU A 266 9.52 18.68 4.62
CA LEU A 266 9.33 17.63 3.63
C LEU A 266 10.68 17.15 3.08
N LEU A 267 11.57 18.07 2.72
CA LEU A 267 12.92 17.74 2.26
C LEU A 267 13.71 16.97 3.32
N ARG A 268 13.80 17.47 4.56
CA ARG A 268 14.55 16.77 5.63
C ARG A 268 14.00 15.39 5.95
N GLN A 269 12.68 15.22 5.89
CA GLN A 269 12.04 13.92 6.07
C GLN A 269 12.52 12.93 5.01
N PHE A 270 12.49 13.34 3.74
CA PHE A 270 12.97 12.52 2.63
C PHE A 270 14.47 12.24 2.75
N GLU A 271 15.28 13.25 3.03
CA GLU A 271 16.74 13.11 3.14
C GLU A 271 17.17 12.12 4.21
N ARG A 272 16.47 12.08 5.35
CA ARG A 272 16.68 11.07 6.40
C ARG A 272 16.48 9.66 5.87
N LYS A 273 15.41 9.43 5.11
CA LYS A 273 15.09 8.10 4.52
C LYS A 273 16.05 7.73 3.39
N ALA A 274 16.58 8.73 2.68
CA ALA A 274 17.53 8.56 1.58
C ALA A 274 19.01 8.50 2.04
N GLU A 275 19.30 8.65 3.35
CA GLU A 275 20.69 8.76 3.83
C GLU A 275 21.51 7.52 3.48
N PHE A 276 20.96 6.33 3.73
CA PHE A 276 21.61 5.06 3.43
C PHE A 276 21.92 4.92 1.93
N THR A 277 20.95 5.19 1.06
CA THR A 277 21.13 5.01 -0.39
C THR A 277 22.15 5.98 -0.97
N LYS A 278 22.15 7.23 -0.48
CA LYS A 278 23.17 8.23 -0.82
C LYS A 278 24.57 7.80 -0.37
N LYS A 279 24.71 7.34 0.89
CA LYS A 279 25.98 6.89 1.46
C LYS A 279 26.56 5.70 0.71
N HIS A 280 25.71 4.76 0.28
CA HIS A 280 26.14 3.52 -0.37
C HIS A 280 26.10 3.55 -1.90
N ASN A 281 25.73 4.69 -2.51
CA ASN A 281 25.64 4.88 -3.96
C ASN A 281 24.76 3.81 -4.65
N VAL A 282 23.56 3.59 -4.10
CA VAL A 282 22.53 2.68 -4.62
C VAL A 282 21.23 3.44 -4.87
N PRO A 283 20.36 2.99 -5.79
CA PRO A 283 19.12 3.68 -6.09
C PRO A 283 18.12 3.60 -4.93
N LEU A 284 17.30 4.64 -4.82
CA LEU A 284 16.13 4.70 -3.95
C LEU A 284 14.86 4.59 -4.80
N TRP A 285 13.90 3.81 -4.32
CA TRP A 285 12.52 3.81 -4.77
C TRP A 285 11.62 4.25 -3.62
N ASN A 286 10.72 5.19 -3.87
CA ASN A 286 9.66 5.51 -2.95
C ASN A 286 8.45 4.62 -3.25
N GLY A 287 8.27 3.55 -2.48
CA GLY A 287 7.25 2.53 -2.73
C GLY A 287 5.82 3.02 -2.49
N GLU A 288 5.67 4.00 -1.60
CA GLU A 288 4.40 4.60 -1.24
C GLU A 288 4.53 6.05 -0.80
N PHE A 289 3.65 6.89 -1.32
CA PHE A 289 3.37 8.24 -0.86
C PHE A 289 2.03 8.68 -1.43
N GLY A 290 1.48 9.78 -0.93
CA GLY A 290 0.23 10.32 -1.44
C GLY A 290 -0.53 11.07 -0.35
N PRO A 291 -1.24 12.15 -0.70
CA PRO A 291 -2.22 12.76 0.19
C PRO A 291 -3.56 12.00 0.20
N VAL A 292 -4.32 12.16 1.29
CA VAL A 292 -5.76 11.84 1.34
C VAL A 292 -6.57 13.08 0.97
N TYR A 293 -7.51 12.91 0.05
CA TYR A 293 -8.36 13.99 -0.43
C TYR A 293 -9.67 14.09 0.34
N ALA A 294 -10.04 15.31 0.69
CA ALA A 294 -11.33 15.63 1.28
C ALA A 294 -12.45 15.47 0.23
N ASP A 295 -13.58 14.97 0.69
CA ASP A 295 -14.79 14.79 -0.11
C ASP A 295 -15.53 16.13 -0.30
N PRO A 296 -15.68 16.66 -1.52
CA PRO A 296 -16.39 17.92 -1.78
C PRO A 296 -17.88 17.93 -1.40
N ILE A 297 -18.50 16.76 -1.22
CA ILE A 297 -19.90 16.66 -0.79
C ILE A 297 -20.00 16.67 0.74
N ALA A 298 -19.11 15.96 1.44
CA ALA A 298 -19.13 15.85 2.88
C ALA A 298 -18.41 17.01 3.59
N ASP A 299 -17.45 17.64 2.93
CA ASP A 299 -16.61 18.69 3.50
C ASP A 299 -16.72 19.98 2.67
N LYS A 300 -17.31 21.00 3.29
CA LYS A 300 -17.49 22.35 2.70
C LYS A 300 -16.17 23.04 2.35
N ASP A 301 -15.07 22.65 3.01
CA ASP A 301 -13.75 23.23 2.83
C ASP A 301 -12.87 22.34 1.93
N ALA A 302 -13.42 21.27 1.34
CA ALA A 302 -12.69 20.28 0.55
C ALA A 302 -11.86 20.89 -0.58
N GLN A 303 -12.35 21.93 -1.27
CA GLN A 303 -11.58 22.57 -2.33
C GLN A 303 -10.29 23.19 -1.80
N THR A 304 -10.36 23.89 -0.66
CA THR A 304 -9.20 24.50 0.01
C THR A 304 -8.25 23.43 0.54
N ILE A 305 -8.80 22.38 1.17
CA ILE A 305 -8.02 21.25 1.70
C ILE A 305 -7.30 20.55 0.57
N ASN A 306 -8.00 20.16 -0.50
CA ASN A 306 -7.44 19.44 -1.63
C ASN A 306 -6.39 20.26 -2.37
N LYS A 307 -6.59 21.58 -2.53
CA LYS A 307 -5.54 22.47 -3.07
C LYS A 307 -4.26 22.41 -2.25
N ALA A 308 -4.36 22.40 -0.91
CA ALA A 308 -3.19 22.23 -0.04
C ALA A 308 -2.54 20.85 -0.22
N ARG A 309 -3.34 19.78 -0.31
CA ARG A 309 -2.86 18.40 -0.55
C ARG A 309 -2.15 18.24 -1.89
N PHE A 310 -2.68 18.83 -2.96
CA PHE A 310 -2.00 18.88 -4.26
C PHE A 310 -0.70 19.68 -4.19
N GLY A 311 -0.61 20.70 -3.33
CA GLY A 311 0.63 21.40 -3.04
C GLY A 311 1.70 20.49 -2.42
N VAL A 312 1.32 19.65 -1.45
CA VAL A 312 2.22 18.66 -0.84
C VAL A 312 2.70 17.65 -1.88
N LEU A 313 1.77 17.11 -2.68
CA LEU A 313 2.09 16.18 -3.76
C LEU A 313 3.14 16.77 -4.73
N LYS A 314 2.92 18.00 -5.20
CA LYS A 314 3.85 18.69 -6.11
C LYS A 314 5.23 18.88 -5.50
N GLU A 315 5.31 19.21 -4.21
CA GLU A 315 6.59 19.38 -3.52
C GLU A 315 7.34 18.05 -3.38
N GLN A 316 6.65 16.97 -3.02
CA GLN A 316 7.25 15.64 -2.94
C GLN A 316 7.75 15.15 -4.31
N LEU A 317 6.95 15.30 -5.37
CA LEU A 317 7.38 14.98 -6.73
C LEU A 317 8.59 15.80 -7.16
N SER A 318 8.66 17.10 -6.80
CA SER A 318 9.84 17.94 -7.04
C SER A 318 11.09 17.39 -6.33
N ILE A 319 10.97 16.96 -5.08
CA ILE A 319 12.07 16.32 -4.34
C ILE A 319 12.54 15.04 -5.06
N TYR A 320 11.61 14.18 -5.48
CA TYR A 320 11.94 12.93 -6.16
C TYR A 320 12.59 13.19 -7.53
N ALA A 321 12.08 14.16 -8.28
CA ALA A 321 12.64 14.58 -9.57
C ALA A 321 14.05 15.19 -9.44
N ASN A 322 14.36 15.85 -8.32
CA ASN A 322 15.70 16.42 -8.06
C ASN A 322 16.71 15.39 -7.56
N THR A 323 16.23 14.23 -7.13
CA THR A 323 17.06 13.15 -6.58
C THR A 323 17.05 11.90 -7.44
N ASN A 324 16.42 11.96 -8.62
CA ASN A 324 16.22 10.83 -9.55
C ASN A 324 15.60 9.61 -8.85
N THR A 325 14.71 9.85 -7.89
CA THR A 325 14.05 8.81 -7.13
C THR A 325 12.87 8.25 -7.93
N SER A 326 12.88 6.94 -8.17
CA SER A 326 11.70 6.23 -8.70
C SER A 326 10.59 6.24 -7.66
N TRP A 327 9.32 6.22 -8.06
CA TRP A 327 8.21 6.31 -7.11
C TRP A 327 6.97 5.53 -7.57
N SER A 328 6.18 5.10 -6.59
CA SER A 328 4.84 4.55 -6.77
C SER A 328 3.86 5.28 -5.85
N ILE A 329 2.91 6.02 -6.42
CA ILE A 329 1.89 6.69 -5.62
C ILE A 329 0.90 5.67 -5.08
N TRP A 330 0.55 5.78 -3.81
CA TRP A 330 -0.54 5.03 -3.20
C TRP A 330 -1.83 5.86 -3.38
N LEU A 331 -2.78 5.43 -4.21
CA LEU A 331 -2.89 4.19 -4.97
C LEU A 331 -3.69 4.40 -6.26
N TYR A 332 -3.86 3.35 -7.07
CA TYR A 332 -4.56 3.46 -8.35
C TYR A 332 -6.07 3.67 -8.21
N LYS A 333 -6.76 2.81 -7.45
CA LYS A 333 -8.24 2.76 -7.40
C LYS A 333 -8.78 2.57 -5.99
N ASP A 334 -9.80 3.34 -5.62
CA ASP A 334 -10.45 3.21 -4.30
C ASP A 334 -11.91 3.73 -4.28
N VAL A 335 -12.50 3.76 -3.08
CA VAL A 335 -13.84 4.32 -2.81
C VAL A 335 -13.88 5.84 -2.67
N GLY A 336 -12.78 6.57 -2.90
CA GLY A 336 -12.77 8.04 -2.96
C GLY A 336 -11.73 8.78 -2.10
N TYR A 337 -10.77 8.11 -1.48
CA TYR A 337 -9.82 8.72 -0.54
C TYR A 337 -8.54 9.23 -1.20
N GLN A 338 -7.68 8.35 -1.70
CA GLN A 338 -6.36 8.67 -2.29
C GLN A 338 -6.29 8.36 -3.79
N GLY A 339 -7.17 7.49 -4.29
CA GLY A 339 -7.10 6.90 -5.64
C GLY A 339 -6.88 7.91 -6.77
N MET A 340 -6.01 7.53 -7.72
CA MET A 340 -5.91 8.14 -9.05
C MET A 340 -7.25 8.11 -9.78
N VAL A 341 -7.97 7.01 -9.61
CA VAL A 341 -9.34 6.81 -10.04
C VAL A 341 -10.13 6.37 -8.81
N HIS A 342 -11.39 6.76 -8.70
CA HIS A 342 -12.24 6.29 -7.61
C HIS A 342 -13.62 5.87 -8.13
N LEU A 343 -14.34 5.07 -7.34
CA LEU A 343 -15.69 4.68 -7.71
C LEU A 343 -16.61 5.90 -7.84
N SER A 344 -17.51 5.85 -8.83
CA SER A 344 -18.63 6.79 -8.87
C SER A 344 -19.50 6.62 -7.62
N ARG A 345 -19.97 7.72 -7.03
CA ARG A 345 -20.90 7.69 -5.89
C ARG A 345 -22.23 7.04 -6.23
N ASP A 346 -22.61 7.13 -7.50
CA ASP A 346 -23.81 6.50 -8.04
C ASP A 346 -23.56 5.06 -8.50
N SER A 347 -22.37 4.50 -8.25
CA SER A 347 -22.14 3.08 -8.52
C SER A 347 -23.00 2.21 -7.57
N PRO A 348 -23.45 1.03 -8.03
CA PRO A 348 -24.13 0.05 -7.17
C PRO A 348 -23.39 -0.21 -5.86
N TYR A 349 -22.06 -0.39 -5.92
CA TYR A 349 -21.23 -0.62 -4.74
C TYR A 349 -21.26 0.56 -3.76
N MET A 350 -21.00 1.78 -4.22
CA MET A 350 -20.98 2.95 -3.34
C MET A 350 -22.35 3.23 -2.71
N ARG A 351 -23.46 3.05 -3.45
CA ARG A 351 -24.80 3.16 -2.87
C ARG A 351 -25.04 2.18 -1.73
N LEU A 352 -24.49 0.97 -1.82
CA LEU A 352 -24.61 -0.05 -0.80
C LEU A 352 -23.78 0.30 0.44
N VAL A 353 -22.50 0.66 0.26
CA VAL A 353 -21.54 0.74 1.37
C VAL A 353 -21.39 2.12 1.98
N ALA A 354 -21.80 3.20 1.30
CA ALA A 354 -21.62 4.57 1.78
C ALA A 354 -22.17 4.85 3.19
N PRO A 355 -23.36 4.32 3.59
CA PRO A 355 -23.84 4.49 4.97
C PRO A 355 -22.90 3.87 6.01
N PHE A 356 -22.32 2.70 5.71
CA PHE A 356 -21.33 2.07 6.58
C PHE A 356 -20.02 2.85 6.59
N ILE A 357 -19.51 3.29 5.44
CA ILE A 357 -18.31 4.13 5.37
C ILE A 357 -18.50 5.38 6.23
N ALA A 358 -19.63 6.07 6.15
CA ALA A 358 -19.91 7.23 7.00
C ALA A 358 -19.92 6.87 8.49
N LYS A 359 -20.43 5.69 8.88
CA LYS A 359 -20.36 5.20 10.26
C LYS A 359 -18.93 4.88 10.68
N LYS A 360 -18.17 4.21 9.83
CA LYS A 360 -16.75 3.87 10.00
C LYS A 360 -15.91 5.12 10.28
N GLN A 361 -16.12 6.18 9.50
CA GLN A 361 -15.47 7.48 9.70
C GLN A 361 -15.82 8.12 11.04
N ARG A 362 -17.11 8.18 11.40
CA ARG A 362 -17.56 8.75 12.69
C ARG A 362 -16.98 8.01 13.90
N LEU A 363 -16.82 6.69 13.79
CA LEU A 363 -16.34 5.85 14.89
C LEU A 363 -14.82 5.74 14.97
N GLY A 364 -14.08 6.25 13.98
CA GLY A 364 -12.63 6.21 14.03
C GLY A 364 -12.02 4.83 13.84
N LEU A 365 -12.59 4.03 12.93
CA LEU A 365 -12.24 2.62 12.72
C LEU A 365 -11.00 2.40 11.83
N ASP A 366 -10.44 3.45 11.23
CA ASP A 366 -9.20 3.39 10.47
C ASP A 366 -8.56 4.78 10.44
N PHE A 367 -7.26 4.87 10.15
CA PHE A 367 -6.58 6.16 10.15
C PHE A 367 -6.85 7.01 8.90
N TRP A 368 -7.13 6.38 7.75
CA TRP A 368 -7.22 7.06 6.46
C TRP A 368 -8.55 7.80 6.27
N GLY A 369 -9.64 7.20 6.73
CA GLY A 369 -11.00 7.72 6.56
C GLY A 369 -11.42 8.75 7.59
N VAL A 370 -10.68 8.90 8.70
CA VAL A 370 -11.07 9.75 9.82
C VAL A 370 -10.82 11.21 9.53
N VAL A 371 -11.90 11.98 9.51
CA VAL A 371 -11.88 13.44 9.28
C VAL A 371 -12.31 14.23 10.53
N ASP A 372 -13.07 13.60 11.42
CA ASP A 372 -13.54 14.19 12.68
C ASP A 372 -13.64 13.10 13.76
N LYS A 373 -13.09 13.38 14.93
CA LYS A 373 -13.14 12.51 16.11
C LYS A 373 -14.09 13.01 17.20
N SER A 374 -14.74 14.15 17.01
CA SER A 374 -15.63 14.77 18.00
C SER A 374 -16.75 13.84 18.46
N GLY A 375 -17.29 13.03 17.55
CA GLY A 375 -18.36 12.07 17.85
C GLY A 375 -17.96 10.91 18.77
N VAL A 376 -16.67 10.71 19.02
CA VAL A 376 -16.15 9.67 19.93
C VAL A 376 -15.28 10.25 21.05
N ALA A 377 -14.99 11.55 21.03
CA ALA A 377 -14.11 12.22 21.98
C ALA A 377 -14.57 12.02 23.44
N ASP A 378 -15.85 12.25 23.73
CA ASP A 378 -16.42 12.11 25.08
C ASP A 378 -16.25 10.70 25.70
N THR A 379 -16.08 9.68 24.85
CA THR A 379 -15.84 8.30 25.30
C THR A 379 -14.36 7.97 25.38
N TYR A 380 -13.58 8.35 24.37
CA TYR A 380 -12.20 7.89 24.23
C TYR A 380 -11.18 8.84 24.88
N GLU A 381 -11.38 10.15 24.89
CA GLU A 381 -10.41 11.07 25.49
C GLU A 381 -10.24 10.81 26.99
N PRO A 382 -11.31 10.73 27.82
CA PRO A 382 -11.15 10.43 29.24
C PRO A 382 -10.51 9.05 29.47
N PHE A 383 -10.87 8.06 28.65
CA PHE A 383 -10.31 6.72 28.73
C PHE A 383 -8.80 6.70 28.43
N ILE A 384 -8.35 7.40 27.39
CA ILE A 384 -6.93 7.49 27.05
C ILE A 384 -6.16 8.31 28.09
N ASP A 385 -6.77 9.38 28.62
CA ASP A 385 -6.17 10.19 29.70
C ASP A 385 -5.95 9.36 30.97
N ASP A 386 -6.96 8.60 31.40
CA ASP A 386 -6.86 7.68 32.55
C ASP A 386 -5.75 6.64 32.33
N LEU A 387 -5.68 6.02 31.15
CA LEU A 387 -4.61 5.09 30.80
C LEU A 387 -3.23 5.75 30.85
N ARG A 388 -3.14 7.01 30.41
CA ARG A 388 -1.89 7.78 30.46
C ARG A 388 -1.45 7.99 31.89
N GLU A 389 -2.36 8.27 32.82
CA GLU A 389 -2.05 8.39 34.26
C GLU A 389 -1.59 7.06 34.88
N MET A 390 -2.16 5.94 34.44
CA MET A 390 -1.78 4.60 34.91
C MET A 390 -0.37 4.17 34.46
N VAL A 391 0.14 4.72 33.36
CA VAL A 391 1.47 4.38 32.83
C VAL A 391 2.50 5.43 33.26
N PRO A 392 3.60 5.03 33.95
CA PRO A 392 4.66 5.96 34.34
C PRO A 392 5.21 6.77 33.16
N ALA A 393 5.36 8.08 33.35
CA ALA A 393 5.74 9.01 32.27
C ALA A 393 6.99 8.58 31.48
N HIS A 394 8.00 8.03 32.15
CA HIS A 394 9.27 7.62 31.53
C HIS A 394 9.17 6.38 30.61
N ILE A 395 8.05 5.64 30.60
CA ILE A 395 7.85 4.48 29.72
C ILE A 395 6.72 4.67 28.70
N ARG A 396 6.07 5.83 28.66
CA ARG A 396 4.94 6.08 27.73
C ARG A 396 5.36 6.00 26.26
N ASP A 397 6.61 6.34 25.95
CA ASP A 397 7.18 6.31 24.60
C ASP A 397 8.08 5.09 24.36
N ALA A 398 8.09 4.11 25.27
CA ALA A 398 8.98 2.93 25.17
C ALA A 398 8.48 1.85 24.22
N LYS A 399 7.22 1.92 23.77
CA LYS A 399 6.61 0.88 22.93
C LYS A 399 7.02 1.05 21.46
N TYR A 400 7.52 -0.03 20.87
CA TYR A 400 7.75 -0.12 19.42
C TYR A 400 6.42 -0.39 18.68
N PRO A 401 6.20 0.23 17.51
CA PRO A 401 7.08 1.18 16.82
C PRO A 401 7.03 2.57 17.46
N ASN A 402 8.20 3.19 17.62
CA ASN A 402 8.37 4.46 18.34
C ASN A 402 7.87 5.70 17.57
N VAL A 403 7.45 5.52 16.32
CA VAL A 403 6.82 6.57 15.50
C VAL A 403 5.36 6.83 15.90
N TRP A 404 4.75 5.96 16.71
CA TRP A 404 3.40 6.15 17.22
C TRP A 404 3.43 6.71 18.63
N SER A 405 2.64 7.75 18.87
CA SER A 405 2.40 8.26 20.22
C SER A 405 1.67 7.23 21.09
N PHE A 406 1.73 7.43 22.40
CA PHE A 406 0.95 6.65 23.37
C PHE A 406 -0.51 6.47 22.94
N ASP A 407 -1.20 7.56 22.61
CA ASP A 407 -2.59 7.55 22.18
C ASP A 407 -2.79 6.69 20.93
N ARG A 408 -1.91 6.84 19.91
CA ARG A 408 -1.97 6.04 18.70
C ARG A 408 -1.80 4.55 18.99
N GLN A 409 -0.89 4.17 19.89
CA GLN A 409 -0.73 2.76 20.28
C GLN A 409 -2.04 2.14 20.77
N PHE A 410 -2.86 2.88 21.52
CA PHE A 410 -4.16 2.39 21.99
C PHE A 410 -5.26 2.51 20.93
N GLU A 411 -5.34 3.64 20.20
CA GLU A 411 -6.36 3.84 19.16
C GLU A 411 -6.33 2.72 18.11
N ARG A 412 -5.12 2.31 17.70
CA ARG A 412 -4.96 1.26 16.68
C ARG A 412 -5.47 -0.09 17.15
N VAL A 413 -5.17 -0.48 18.38
CA VAL A 413 -5.61 -1.78 18.93
C VAL A 413 -7.10 -1.78 19.22
N ILE A 414 -7.60 -0.72 19.85
CA ILE A 414 -8.97 -0.72 20.39
C ILE A 414 -9.97 -0.39 19.29
N ARG A 415 -9.73 0.63 18.47
CA ARG A 415 -10.68 1.06 17.44
C ARG A 415 -10.38 0.44 16.08
N GLU A 416 -9.13 0.52 15.64
CA GLU A 416 -8.75 0.14 14.28
C GLU A 416 -8.59 -1.39 14.09
N CYS A 417 -8.42 -2.15 15.18
CA CYS A 417 -8.45 -3.61 15.19
C CYS A 417 -9.74 -4.13 15.85
N LEU A 418 -9.84 -4.09 17.18
CA LEU A 418 -10.90 -4.79 17.92
C LEU A 418 -12.32 -4.32 17.54
N LEU A 419 -12.61 -3.01 17.66
CA LEU A 419 -13.93 -2.50 17.29
C LEU A 419 -14.22 -2.68 15.79
N SER A 420 -13.19 -2.58 14.97
CA SER A 420 -13.28 -2.76 13.52
C SER A 420 -13.62 -4.20 13.12
N GLU A 421 -13.10 -5.19 13.84
CA GLU A 421 -13.44 -6.61 13.66
C GLU A 421 -14.94 -6.83 13.94
N TYR A 422 -15.47 -6.31 15.06
CA TYR A 422 -16.90 -6.39 15.39
C TYR A 422 -17.78 -5.79 14.28
N LEU A 423 -17.39 -4.61 13.78
CA LEU A 423 -18.17 -3.88 12.80
C LEU A 423 -17.94 -4.38 11.36
N GLY A 424 -16.90 -5.19 11.12
CA GLY A 424 -16.67 -5.86 9.85
C GLY A 424 -17.82 -6.81 9.49
N LYS A 425 -18.47 -7.41 10.50
CA LYS A 425 -19.68 -8.21 10.31
C LYS A 425 -20.87 -7.38 9.81
N GLU A 426 -21.08 -6.19 10.38
CA GLU A 426 -22.15 -5.29 9.95
C GLU A 426 -21.94 -4.82 8.50
N PHE A 427 -20.69 -4.64 8.07
CA PHE A 427 -20.39 -4.40 6.65
C PHE A 427 -20.83 -5.59 5.78
N ALA A 428 -20.46 -6.82 6.17
CA ALA A 428 -20.82 -8.01 5.41
C ALA A 428 -22.34 -8.21 5.32
N GLU A 429 -23.10 -7.86 6.37
CA GLU A 429 -24.56 -7.96 6.41
C GLU A 429 -25.27 -7.11 5.33
N LEU A 430 -24.62 -6.08 4.79
CA LEU A 430 -25.12 -5.31 3.63
C LEU A 430 -25.34 -6.20 2.39
N PHE A 431 -24.61 -7.30 2.29
CA PHE A 431 -24.67 -8.23 1.16
C PHE A 431 -25.71 -9.36 1.36
N THR A 432 -26.41 -9.37 2.49
CA THR A 432 -27.41 -10.41 2.81
C THR A 432 -28.43 -10.58 1.69
N GLY A 433 -28.62 -11.83 1.24
CA GLY A 433 -29.64 -12.19 0.25
C GLY A 433 -29.31 -11.83 -1.21
N LYS A 434 -28.14 -11.23 -1.49
CA LYS A 434 -27.75 -10.85 -2.86
C LYS A 434 -27.64 -12.05 -3.79
N THR A 435 -28.13 -11.93 -5.02
CA THR A 435 -27.95 -12.95 -6.08
C THR A 435 -26.56 -12.88 -6.69
N PHE A 436 -26.18 -13.88 -7.51
CA PHE A 436 -24.90 -13.82 -8.24
C PHE A 436 -24.85 -12.62 -9.19
N GLU A 437 -25.97 -12.28 -9.83
CA GLU A 437 -26.08 -11.13 -10.72
C GLU A 437 -25.93 -9.80 -9.97
N GLU A 438 -26.56 -9.64 -8.81
CA GLU A 438 -26.36 -8.46 -7.98
C GLU A 438 -24.92 -8.35 -7.47
N LEU A 439 -24.28 -9.47 -7.13
CA LEU A 439 -22.87 -9.49 -6.70
C LEU A 439 -21.91 -9.12 -7.84
N ASP A 440 -22.16 -9.59 -9.07
CA ASP A 440 -21.39 -9.18 -10.25
C ASP A 440 -21.59 -7.68 -10.54
N GLU A 441 -22.81 -7.16 -10.42
CA GLU A 441 -23.10 -5.73 -10.59
C GLU A 441 -22.34 -4.87 -9.56
N LEU A 442 -22.32 -5.32 -8.29
CA LEU A 442 -21.53 -4.67 -7.24
C LEU A 442 -20.04 -4.71 -7.57
N ALA A 443 -19.49 -5.86 -7.92
CA ALA A 443 -18.09 -6.00 -8.31
C ALA A 443 -17.73 -5.17 -9.56
N ALA A 444 -18.62 -5.13 -10.56
CA ALA A 444 -18.44 -4.38 -11.80
C ALA A 444 -18.41 -2.86 -11.61
N SER A 445 -18.78 -2.36 -10.42
CA SER A 445 -18.57 -0.96 -10.04
C SER A 445 -17.08 -0.56 -10.07
N PHE A 446 -16.17 -1.52 -9.96
CA PHE A 446 -14.72 -1.29 -10.01
C PHE A 446 -14.15 -1.27 -11.44
N ARG A 447 -14.94 -1.56 -12.49
CA ARG A 447 -14.48 -1.43 -13.88
C ARG A 447 -14.12 0.03 -14.19
N PHE A 448 -13.06 0.25 -14.96
CA PHE A 448 -12.59 1.61 -15.29
C PHE A 448 -13.70 2.52 -15.81
N GLU A 449 -14.57 2.02 -16.70
CA GLU A 449 -15.64 2.79 -17.33
C GLU A 449 -16.73 3.25 -16.35
N ASN A 450 -16.80 2.61 -15.17
CA ASN A 450 -17.72 2.95 -14.09
C ASN A 450 -17.06 3.81 -12.99
N CYS A 451 -15.77 4.08 -13.12
CA CYS A 451 -14.99 4.86 -12.18
C CYS A 451 -14.79 6.31 -12.69
N VAL A 452 -14.39 7.19 -11.78
CA VAL A 452 -14.16 8.61 -12.02
C VAL A 452 -12.67 8.91 -11.83
N PRO A 453 -11.97 9.38 -12.87
CA PRO A 453 -10.60 9.86 -12.74
C PRO A 453 -10.52 11.10 -11.83
N ARG A 454 -9.51 11.14 -10.95
CA ARG A 454 -9.18 12.34 -10.18
C ARG A 454 -8.33 13.28 -11.03
N GLU A 455 -8.98 14.11 -11.85
CA GLU A 455 -8.33 14.93 -12.88
C GLU A 455 -7.11 15.72 -12.38
N GLU A 456 -7.23 16.54 -11.34
CA GLU A 456 -6.11 17.38 -10.86
C GLU A 456 -4.92 16.54 -10.35
N LEU A 457 -5.17 15.39 -9.72
CA LEU A 457 -4.10 14.44 -9.35
C LEU A 457 -3.40 13.92 -10.61
N ASN A 458 -4.17 13.40 -11.55
CA ASN A 458 -3.65 12.74 -12.74
C ASN A 458 -2.93 13.72 -13.68
N GLU A 459 -3.36 14.98 -13.73
CA GLU A 459 -2.65 16.05 -14.44
C GLU A 459 -1.28 16.35 -13.82
N ILE A 460 -1.18 16.38 -12.49
CA ILE A 460 0.09 16.57 -11.77
C ILE A 460 1.04 15.40 -12.06
N LEU A 461 0.54 14.17 -11.98
CA LEU A 461 1.33 12.97 -12.26
C LEU A 461 1.78 12.92 -13.72
N ARG A 462 0.89 13.25 -14.67
CA ARG A 462 1.22 13.35 -16.10
C ARG A 462 2.29 14.40 -16.36
N ALA A 463 2.18 15.56 -15.72
CA ALA A 463 3.18 16.63 -15.86
C ALA A 463 4.56 16.20 -15.36
N ASP A 464 4.63 15.48 -14.23
CA ASP A 464 5.91 14.92 -13.74
C ASP A 464 6.44 13.82 -14.67
N ALA A 465 5.57 12.93 -15.15
CA ALA A 465 5.94 11.81 -16.01
C ALA A 465 6.51 12.29 -17.37
N VAL A 466 5.85 13.25 -18.02
CA VAL A 466 6.26 13.78 -19.32
C VAL A 466 7.34 14.87 -19.20
N GLY A 467 7.36 15.61 -18.08
CA GLY A 467 8.14 16.84 -17.89
C GLY A 467 9.68 16.74 -17.88
N LYS A 468 10.25 15.54 -18.07
CA LYS A 468 11.70 15.33 -18.30
C LYS A 468 12.02 14.37 -19.45
N GLY A 469 11.03 14.00 -20.27
CA GLY A 469 11.16 13.09 -21.42
C GLY A 469 11.21 13.81 -22.77
N GLY A 470 12.11 14.79 -22.92
CA GLY A 470 12.38 15.41 -24.21
C GLY A 470 13.33 14.55 -25.04
N SER A 471 12.78 13.89 -26.06
CA SER A 471 13.44 13.17 -27.17
C SER A 471 13.79 11.68 -26.96
N ALA A 472 12.76 10.83 -27.05
CA ALA A 472 12.85 9.63 -27.89
C ALA A 472 11.83 9.80 -29.02
N GLN A 473 12.28 10.32 -30.17
CA GLN A 473 11.47 10.40 -31.38
C GLN A 473 11.63 9.12 -32.20
N ALA A 474 10.45 8.59 -32.57
CA ALA A 474 10.11 7.79 -33.76
C ALA A 474 10.76 6.42 -33.95
#